data_AF-A0A6A3PQU3-F1
#
_entry.id   AF-A0A6A3PQU3-F1
#
_cell.length_a   1.000
_cell.length_b   1.000
_cell.length_c   1.000
_cell.angle_alpha   90.00
_cell.angle_beta   90.00
_cell.angle_gamma   90.00
#
_symmetry.space_group_name_H-M   'P 1'
#
loop_
_entity.id
_entity.type
_entity.pdbx_description
1 polymer ?
#
loop_
_entity_poly.entity_id
_entity_poly.type
_entity_poly.pdbx_seq_one_letter_code
_entity_poly.pdbx_strand_id
1 'polypeptide(L)'
;MIASGNALPPPAYGVVCDIDVQGHAPIKQRARRIALRHLQKLYELLKGLLKADLVAFSDSPWASPIVIVLKKNGIDIRLCIDYKLVNAVTLIMEYAMPLVDDLLTELEAYLWFCSLDAASGFWAVMMTLRARKISAFVCPLGHFEWLRMPFGLKNAPMIYQRMIDNALWGYVQPKGGWGAFAERMAIAEAEKPEPRQLDEVCRRPR
;
A
#
# COMPACT_ATOMS: atom_id res chain seq x y z
N MET A 1 3.74 -14.77 3.82
CA MET A 1 3.51 -15.67 2.67
C MET A 1 2.03 -15.95 2.69
N ILE A 2 1.39 -15.76 1.55
CA ILE A 2 -0.01 -16.09 1.29
C ILE A 2 -0.18 -17.54 1.80
N ALA A 3 -0.70 -17.68 3.02
CA ALA A 3 -0.94 -18.99 3.59
C ALA A 3 -2.12 -19.58 2.83
N SER A 4 -2.07 -20.90 2.60
CA SER A 4 -3.15 -21.67 1.99
C SER A 4 -4.45 -21.41 2.76
N GLY A 5 -5.27 -20.45 2.31
CA GLY A 5 -6.47 -20.00 3.00
C GLY A 5 -6.78 -18.51 2.87
N ASN A 6 -5.78 -17.64 2.68
CA ASN A 6 -6.00 -16.20 2.49
C ASN A 6 -5.92 -15.87 1.00
N ALA A 7 -7.08 -15.77 0.34
CA ALA A 7 -7.15 -15.20 -1.00
C ALA A 7 -6.57 -13.78 -0.98
N LEU A 8 -5.90 -13.39 -2.06
CA LEU A 8 -5.46 -12.00 -2.22
C LEU A 8 -6.71 -11.12 -2.24
N PRO A 9 -6.72 -10.00 -1.48
CA PRO A 9 -7.85 -9.09 -1.54
C PRO A 9 -7.96 -8.52 -2.97
N PRO A 10 -9.17 -8.34 -3.51
CA PRO A 10 -9.35 -7.62 -4.76
C PRO A 10 -8.78 -6.20 -4.63
N PRO A 11 -8.37 -5.56 -5.75
CA PRO A 11 -8.02 -4.15 -5.72
C PRO A 11 -9.10 -3.28 -5.07
N ALA A 12 -8.70 -2.45 -4.12
CA ALA A 12 -9.57 -1.42 -3.59
C ALA A 12 -9.76 -0.33 -4.65
N TYR A 13 -11.02 0.01 -4.95
CA TYR A 13 -11.35 1.10 -5.86
C TYR A 13 -11.27 2.45 -5.14
N GLY A 14 -10.88 3.51 -5.85
CA GLY A 14 -10.83 4.87 -5.32
C GLY A 14 -9.61 5.22 -4.46
N VAL A 15 -8.73 4.26 -4.16
CA VAL A 15 -7.47 4.51 -3.43
C VAL A 15 -6.29 3.86 -4.14
N VAL A 16 -5.24 4.65 -4.38
CA VAL A 16 -3.97 4.20 -4.94
C VAL A 16 -2.82 4.65 -4.05
N CYS A 17 -1.77 3.84 -3.99
CA CYS A 17 -0.54 4.20 -3.32
C CYS A 17 0.38 4.91 -4.31
N ASP A 18 0.74 6.14 -3.96
CA ASP A 18 1.73 6.93 -4.67
C ASP A 18 2.91 7.26 -3.77
N ILE A 19 4.07 7.50 -4.39
CA ILE A 19 5.30 7.91 -3.70
C ILE A 19 5.79 9.19 -4.38
N ASP A 20 5.60 10.32 -3.70
CA ASP A 20 6.14 11.60 -4.14
C ASP A 20 7.49 11.87 -3.48
N VAL A 21 8.52 12.04 -4.31
CA VAL A 21 9.90 12.34 -3.89
C VAL A 21 10.34 13.75 -4.31
N GLN A 22 9.40 14.61 -4.71
CA GLN A 22 9.65 16.02 -5.07
C GLN A 22 10.75 16.21 -6.11
N GLY A 23 10.82 15.32 -7.11
CA GLY A 23 11.83 15.38 -8.17
C GLY A 23 13.23 14.91 -7.77
N HIS A 24 13.40 14.30 -6.59
CA HIS A 24 14.68 13.73 -6.17
C HIS A 24 15.21 12.69 -7.16
N ALA A 25 16.53 12.70 -7.41
CA ALA A 25 17.18 11.75 -8.29
C ALA A 25 17.08 10.30 -7.77
N PRO A 26 17.08 9.28 -8.64
CA PRO A 26 16.97 7.89 -8.21
C PRO A 26 18.06 7.44 -7.25
N ILE A 27 17.64 6.76 -6.18
CA ILE A 27 18.55 6.13 -5.22
C ILE A 27 18.74 4.66 -5.60
N LYS A 28 19.97 4.31 -5.98
CA LYS A 28 20.33 2.95 -6.40
C LYS A 28 21.29 2.29 -5.41
N GLN A 29 20.78 1.39 -4.58
CA GLN A 29 21.58 0.62 -3.63
C GLN A 29 21.93 -0.76 -4.20
N ARG A 30 23.00 -1.36 -3.69
CA ARG A 30 23.42 -2.71 -4.07
C ARG A 30 22.65 -3.77 -3.29
N ALA A 31 22.40 -4.92 -3.92
CA ALA A 31 21.85 -6.09 -3.23
C ALA A 31 22.74 -6.48 -2.04
N ARG A 32 22.11 -6.74 -0.90
CA ARG A 32 22.79 -7.29 0.27
C ARG A 32 23.16 -8.76 0.00
N ARG A 33 24.29 -9.20 0.56
CA ARG A 33 24.67 -10.62 0.54
C ARG A 33 23.67 -11.41 1.38
N ILE A 34 23.29 -12.59 0.88
CA ILE A 34 22.35 -13.48 1.54
C ILE A 34 23.02 -14.84 1.70
N ALA A 35 22.93 -15.42 2.89
CA ALA A 35 23.45 -16.75 3.14
C ALA A 35 22.72 -17.79 2.26
N LEU A 36 23.46 -18.73 1.68
CA LEU A 36 22.94 -19.72 0.73
C LEU A 36 21.73 -20.50 1.27
N ARG A 37 21.70 -20.79 2.58
CA ARG A 37 20.57 -21.45 3.26
C ARG A 37 19.22 -20.72 3.14
N HIS A 38 19.23 -19.41 2.87
CA HIS A 38 18.01 -18.62 2.70
C HIS A 38 17.65 -18.41 1.21
N LEU A 39 18.55 -18.73 0.28
CA LEU A 39 18.37 -18.46 -1.14
C LEU A 39 17.16 -19.23 -1.71
N GLN A 40 17.02 -20.51 -1.37
CA GLN A 40 15.86 -21.32 -1.80
C GLN A 40 14.54 -20.73 -1.30
N LYS A 41 14.49 -20.31 -0.03
CA LYS A 41 13.29 -19.71 0.55
C LYS A 41 12.96 -18.35 -0.06
N LEU A 42 13.98 -17.57 -0.39
CA LEU A 42 13.82 -16.31 -1.11
C LEU A 42 13.24 -16.56 -2.50
N TYR A 43 13.77 -17.55 -3.23
CA TYR A 43 13.26 -17.93 -4.53
C TYR A 43 11.77 -18.33 -4.47
N GLU A 44 11.38 -19.22 -3.55
CA GLU A 44 9.98 -19.63 -3.43
C GLU A 44 9.07 -18.46 -3.06
N LEU A 45 9.54 -17.54 -2.21
CA LEU A 45 8.79 -16.35 -1.85
C LEU A 45 8.62 -15.42 -3.07
N LEU A 46 9.68 -15.12 -3.81
CA LEU A 46 9.61 -14.28 -5.02
C LEU A 46 8.73 -14.90 -6.11
N LYS A 47 8.87 -16.21 -6.32
CA LYS A 47 8.00 -16.98 -7.24
C LYS A 47 6.53 -16.86 -6.85
N GLY A 48 6.22 -16.95 -5.55
CA GLY A 48 4.87 -16.73 -5.04
C GLY A 48 4.36 -15.30 -5.30
N LEU A 49 5.19 -14.28 -5.08
CA LEU A 49 4.84 -12.88 -5.34
C LEU A 49 4.61 -12.60 -6.83
N LEU A 50 5.44 -13.18 -7.71
CA LEU A 50 5.30 -13.05 -9.16
C LEU A 50 4.02 -13.73 -9.67
N LYS A 51 3.75 -14.96 -9.23
CA LYS A 51 2.52 -15.68 -9.61
C LYS A 51 1.25 -15.00 -9.12
N ALA A 52 1.35 -14.22 -8.05
CA ALA A 52 0.27 -13.48 -7.43
C ALA A 52 0.05 -12.09 -8.04
N ASP A 53 0.84 -11.69 -9.05
CA ASP A 53 0.86 -10.33 -9.61
C ASP A 53 0.99 -9.24 -8.53
N LEU A 54 1.78 -9.53 -7.49
CA LEU A 54 2.14 -8.55 -6.46
C LEU A 54 3.41 -7.79 -6.83
N VAL A 55 4.31 -8.45 -7.55
CA VAL A 55 5.56 -7.87 -8.04
C VAL A 55 5.77 -8.23 -9.50
N ALA A 56 6.59 -7.45 -10.20
CA ALA A 56 7.07 -7.73 -11.55
C ALA A 56 8.59 -7.48 -11.63
N PHE A 57 9.24 -7.96 -12.68
CA PHE A 57 10.61 -7.53 -12.98
C PHE A 57 10.64 -6.02 -13.26
N SER A 58 11.70 -5.36 -12.81
CA SER A 58 11.85 -3.91 -12.96
C SER A 58 13.08 -3.58 -13.80
N ASP A 59 12.96 -2.48 -14.53
CA ASP A 59 14.03 -1.73 -15.21
C ASP A 59 14.27 -0.37 -14.53
N SER A 60 13.69 -0.16 -13.34
CA SER A 60 13.73 1.12 -12.64
C SER A 60 15.17 1.59 -12.34
N PRO A 61 15.44 2.90 -12.41
CA PRO A 61 16.71 3.43 -11.92
C PRO A 61 16.81 3.37 -10.38
N TRP A 62 15.69 3.16 -9.67
CA TRP A 62 15.66 3.01 -8.21
C TRP A 62 15.93 1.56 -7.80
N ALA A 63 16.63 1.39 -6.68
CA ALA A 63 16.84 0.07 -6.10
C ALA A 63 17.03 0.15 -4.58
N SER A 64 16.04 -0.31 -3.83
CA SER A 64 16.15 -0.56 -2.38
C SER A 64 16.55 -2.02 -2.11
N PRO A 65 17.50 -2.30 -1.21
CA PRO A 65 17.94 -3.66 -0.98
C PRO A 65 16.95 -4.41 -0.08
N ILE A 66 16.82 -5.71 -0.29
CA ILE A 66 16.02 -6.56 0.61
C ILE A 66 16.74 -6.82 1.94
N VAL A 67 15.95 -7.02 2.98
CA VAL A 67 16.36 -7.49 4.31
C VAL A 67 15.56 -8.75 4.62
N ILE A 68 16.27 -9.81 5.01
CA ILE A 68 15.65 -11.07 5.42
C ILE A 68 15.54 -11.07 6.94
N VAL A 69 14.32 -11.29 7.44
CA VAL A 69 14.05 -11.47 8.87
C VAL A 69 13.51 -12.88 9.09
N LEU A 70 14.00 -13.59 10.09
CA LEU A 70 13.46 -14.91 10.45
C LEU A 70 12.11 -14.76 11.14
N LYS A 71 11.13 -15.60 10.79
CA LYS A 71 9.90 -15.74 11.58
C LYS A 71 10.21 -16.44 12.92
N LYS A 72 9.24 -16.41 13.83
CA LYS A 72 9.31 -17.05 15.16
C LYS A 72 9.72 -18.54 15.11
N ASN A 73 9.39 -19.25 14.04
CA ASN A 73 9.78 -20.65 13.86
C ASN A 73 11.27 -20.85 13.52
N GLY A 74 12.06 -19.78 13.34
CA GLY A 74 13.50 -19.82 13.03
C GLY A 74 13.84 -20.32 11.62
N ILE A 75 12.86 -20.89 10.91
CA ILE A 75 13.02 -21.53 9.62
C ILE A 75 12.53 -20.60 8.52
N ASP A 76 11.31 -20.08 8.63
CA ASP A 76 10.74 -19.24 7.58
C ASP A 76 11.35 -17.84 7.56
N ILE A 77 11.35 -17.25 6.38
CA ILE A 77 11.78 -15.87 6.19
C ILE A 77 10.58 -14.92 6.00
N ARG A 78 10.76 -13.67 6.40
CA ARG A 78 10.00 -12.50 5.99
C ARG A 78 10.87 -11.69 5.04
N LEU A 79 10.31 -11.36 3.88
CA LEU A 79 10.91 -10.40 2.96
C LEU A 79 10.55 -8.99 3.44
N CYS A 80 11.56 -8.21 3.80
CA CYS A 80 11.43 -6.79 4.10
C CYS A 80 12.23 -6.01 3.05
N ILE A 81 11.76 -4.83 2.67
CA ILE A 81 12.51 -3.93 1.80
C ILE A 81 13.01 -2.76 2.65
N ASP A 82 14.30 -2.43 2.52
CA ASP A 82 14.87 -1.30 3.25
C ASP A 82 14.57 0.01 2.54
N TYR A 83 13.38 0.55 2.78
CA TYR A 83 12.95 1.84 2.22
C TYR A 83 13.42 3.05 3.03
N LYS A 84 14.38 2.92 3.97
CA LYS A 84 14.80 4.06 4.81
C LYS A 84 15.22 5.28 3.99
N LEU A 85 15.99 5.08 2.92
CA LEU A 85 16.44 6.18 2.06
C LEU A 85 15.31 6.75 1.20
N VAL A 86 14.42 5.89 0.68
CA VAL A 86 13.24 6.32 -0.06
C VAL A 86 12.33 7.16 0.84
N ASN A 87 12.02 6.64 2.04
CA ASN A 87 11.17 7.31 3.03
C ASN A 87 11.75 8.65 3.52
N ALA A 88 13.08 8.79 3.54
CA ALA A 88 13.72 10.05 3.91
C ALA A 88 13.43 11.17 2.90
N VAL A 89 13.27 10.83 1.62
CA VAL A 89 12.98 11.78 0.54
C VAL A 89 11.49 11.80 0.14
N THR A 90 10.69 10.85 0.63
CA THR A 90 9.24 10.83 0.42
C THR A 90 8.54 11.95 1.18
N LEU A 91 7.76 12.76 0.47
CA LEU A 91 6.85 13.74 1.07
C LEU A 91 5.83 13.02 1.95
N ILE A 92 5.69 13.48 3.19
CA ILE A 92 4.73 12.89 4.12
C ILE A 92 3.31 13.17 3.66
N MET A 93 2.44 12.16 3.72
CA MET A 93 1.02 12.36 3.49
C MET A 93 0.39 13.00 4.72
N GLU A 94 -0.24 14.16 4.53
CA GLU A 94 -1.04 14.81 5.56
C GLU A 94 -2.41 14.13 5.60
N TYR A 95 -2.56 13.16 6.50
CA TYR A 95 -3.84 12.53 6.80
C TYR A 95 -3.93 12.34 8.31
N ALA A 96 -5.04 12.79 8.89
CA ALA A 96 -5.26 12.69 10.32
C ALA A 96 -5.50 11.23 10.69
N MET A 97 -4.51 10.60 11.34
CA MET A 97 -4.73 9.31 11.97
C MET A 97 -5.57 9.53 13.23
N PRO A 98 -6.63 8.76 13.45
CA PRO A 98 -7.40 8.84 14.68
C PRO A 98 -6.51 8.48 15.88
N LEU A 99 -6.70 9.18 17.00
CA LEU A 99 -6.01 8.85 18.24
C LEU A 99 -6.64 7.59 18.85
N VAL A 100 -5.79 6.74 19.44
CA VAL A 100 -6.26 5.50 20.07
C VAL A 100 -7.26 5.81 21.20
N ASP A 101 -7.02 6.86 21.98
CA ASP A 101 -7.89 7.26 23.09
C ASP A 101 -9.27 7.72 22.61
N ASP A 102 -9.34 8.44 21.50
CA ASP A 102 -10.62 8.84 20.88
C ASP A 102 -11.40 7.59 20.46
N LEU A 103 -10.74 6.65 19.79
CA LEU A 103 -11.36 5.38 19.37
C LEU A 103 -11.86 4.57 20.57
N LEU A 104 -11.07 4.47 21.65
CA LEU A 104 -11.45 3.71 22.84
C LEU A 104 -12.60 4.35 23.62
N THR A 105 -12.65 5.68 23.67
CA THR A 105 -13.75 6.42 24.32
C THR A 105 -15.08 6.15 23.61
N GLU A 106 -15.07 6.07 22.27
CA GLU A 106 -16.27 5.70 21.50
C GLU A 106 -16.72 4.26 21.78
N LEU A 107 -15.78 3.36 22.03
CA LEU A 107 -16.09 1.95 22.32
C LEU A 107 -16.79 1.77 23.67
N GLU A 108 -16.57 2.64 24.67
CA GLU A 108 -17.20 2.53 26.00
C GLU A 108 -18.74 2.48 25.94
N ALA A 109 -19.35 3.05 24.91
CA ALA A 109 -20.80 3.06 24.72
C ALA A 109 -21.39 1.70 24.26
N TYR A 110 -20.55 0.72 23.92
CA TYR A 110 -20.99 -0.55 23.33
C TYR A 110 -20.70 -1.74 24.25
N LEU A 111 -21.66 -2.68 24.32
CA LEU A 111 -21.56 -3.86 25.19
C LEU A 111 -20.74 -5.03 24.56
N TRP A 112 -20.71 -5.10 23.23
CA TRP A 112 -20.09 -6.20 22.50
C TRP A 112 -19.17 -5.66 21.40
N PHE A 113 -17.98 -6.25 21.28
CA PHE A 113 -16.99 -5.88 20.28
C PHE A 113 -16.62 -7.07 19.40
N CYS A 114 -16.35 -6.78 18.13
CA CYS A 114 -15.76 -7.74 17.19
C CYS A 114 -14.43 -7.18 16.71
N SER A 115 -13.36 -7.96 16.81
CA SER A 115 -12.06 -7.62 16.26
C SER A 115 -11.85 -8.40 14.97
N LEU A 116 -11.63 -7.69 13.86
CA LEU A 116 -11.35 -8.25 12.55
C LEU A 116 -9.91 -7.89 12.14
N ASP A 117 -9.12 -8.89 11.76
CA ASP A 117 -7.76 -8.68 11.23
C ASP A 117 -7.77 -8.76 9.70
N ALA A 118 -7.39 -7.65 9.05
CA ALA A 118 -7.32 -7.58 7.60
C ALA A 118 -6.00 -8.19 7.09
N ALA A 119 -6.00 -9.51 6.93
CA ALA A 119 -4.83 -10.24 6.46
C ALA A 119 -4.38 -9.72 5.09
N SER A 120 -3.11 -9.28 4.99
CA SER A 120 -2.52 -8.72 3.77
C SER A 120 -3.23 -7.46 3.24
N GLY A 121 -3.88 -6.69 4.11
CA GLY A 121 -4.68 -5.52 3.71
C GLY A 121 -3.96 -4.53 2.80
N PHE A 122 -2.66 -4.26 3.01
CA PHE A 122 -1.91 -3.35 2.14
C PHE A 122 -1.87 -3.80 0.68
N TRP A 123 -1.90 -5.10 0.41
CA TRP A 123 -1.88 -5.61 -0.97
C TRP A 123 -3.19 -5.37 -1.73
N ALA A 124 -4.26 -4.93 -1.05
CA ALA A 124 -5.47 -4.46 -1.72
C ALA A 124 -5.23 -3.15 -2.48
N VAL A 125 -4.27 -2.33 -2.06
CA VAL A 125 -4.02 -1.01 -2.65
C VAL A 125 -3.10 -1.12 -3.86
N MET A 126 -3.54 -0.59 -5.00
CA MET A 126 -2.76 -0.54 -6.24
C MET A 126 -1.68 0.55 -6.19
N MET A 127 -0.54 0.31 -6.83
CA MET A 127 0.53 1.32 -6.97
C MET A 127 0.35 2.15 -8.25
N THR A 128 0.63 3.44 -8.19
CA THR A 128 0.81 4.27 -9.42
C THR A 128 2.05 3.82 -10.19
N LEU A 129 2.13 4.07 -11.51
CA LEU A 129 3.33 3.74 -12.30
C LEU A 129 4.61 4.37 -11.74
N ARG A 130 4.51 5.62 -11.26
CA ARG A 130 5.61 6.32 -10.59
C ARG A 130 6.05 5.59 -9.33
N ALA A 131 5.11 5.25 -8.45
CA ALA A 131 5.40 4.57 -7.20
C ALA A 131 5.93 3.14 -7.40
N ARG A 132 5.47 2.42 -8.43
CA ARG A 132 6.04 1.13 -8.83
C ARG A 132 7.54 1.26 -9.06
N LYS A 133 7.97 2.25 -9.87
CA LYS A 133 9.39 2.48 -10.14
C LYS A 133 10.17 2.86 -8.88
N ILE A 134 9.64 3.75 -8.04
CA ILE A 134 10.34 4.19 -6.81
C ILE A 134 10.44 3.06 -5.77
N SER A 135 9.42 2.20 -5.69
CA SER A 135 9.39 1.02 -4.82
C SER A 135 10.22 -0.16 -5.34
N ALA A 136 10.95 0.01 -6.44
CA ALA A 136 11.77 -1.06 -6.98
C ALA A 136 12.85 -1.51 -5.98
N PHE A 137 13.02 -2.83 -5.89
CA PHE A 137 13.91 -3.46 -4.93
C PHE A 137 14.83 -4.49 -5.57
N VAL A 138 16.01 -4.66 -4.99
CA VAL A 138 17.07 -5.51 -5.52
C VAL A 138 17.48 -6.59 -4.53
N CYS A 139 17.69 -7.78 -5.07
CA CYS A 139 18.18 -8.95 -4.33
C CYS A 139 19.18 -9.74 -5.20
N PRO A 140 19.89 -10.73 -4.65
CA PRO A 140 20.79 -11.60 -5.43
C PRO A 140 20.12 -12.33 -6.60
N LEU A 141 18.80 -12.50 -6.58
CA LEU A 141 18.03 -13.20 -7.61
C LEU A 141 17.44 -12.28 -8.68
N GLY A 142 17.62 -10.95 -8.56
CA GLY A 142 17.14 -10.00 -9.56
C GLY A 142 16.65 -8.67 -9.00
N HIS A 143 16.05 -7.89 -9.89
CA HIS A 143 15.51 -6.56 -9.64
C HIS A 143 14.02 -6.55 -9.99
N PHE A 144 13.22 -6.06 -9.05
CA PHE A 144 11.76 -6.21 -9.07
C PHE A 144 11.09 -4.91 -8.62
N GLU A 145 9.83 -4.72 -8.99
CA GLU A 145 8.98 -3.61 -8.55
C GLU A 145 7.64 -4.13 -8.03
N TRP A 146 7.04 -3.39 -7.10
CA TRP A 146 5.75 -3.76 -6.51
C TRP A 146 4.58 -3.23 -7.33
N LEU A 147 3.61 -4.08 -7.64
CA LEU A 147 2.34 -3.72 -8.29
C LEU A 147 1.28 -3.27 -7.28
N ARG A 148 1.39 -3.79 -6.05
CA ARG A 148 0.53 -3.49 -4.90
C ARG A 148 1.35 -2.88 -3.77
N MET A 149 0.71 -2.10 -2.90
CA MET A 149 1.40 -1.36 -1.83
C MET A 149 2.21 -2.30 -0.92
N PRO A 150 3.55 -2.17 -0.91
CA PRO A 150 4.39 -2.98 -0.04
C PRO A 150 4.41 -2.46 1.40
N PHE A 151 4.79 -3.34 2.31
CA PHE A 151 5.13 -2.96 3.68
C PHE A 151 6.40 -2.08 3.70
N GLY A 152 6.47 -1.16 4.65
CA GLY A 152 7.66 -0.37 4.95
C GLY A 152 7.74 1.00 4.24
N LEU A 153 6.77 1.35 3.40
CA LEU A 153 6.65 2.71 2.86
C LEU A 153 6.14 3.68 3.92
N LYS A 154 6.67 4.91 3.92
CA LYS A 154 6.34 5.97 4.88
C LYS A 154 4.85 6.24 5.00
N ASN A 155 4.15 6.35 3.86
CA ASN A 155 2.76 6.76 3.82
C ASN A 155 1.77 5.58 3.79
N ALA A 156 2.25 4.32 3.81
CA ALA A 156 1.37 3.16 3.70
C ALA A 156 0.28 3.09 4.79
N PRO A 157 0.57 3.39 6.08
CA PRO A 157 -0.47 3.40 7.11
C PRO A 157 -1.57 4.43 6.83
N MET A 158 -1.20 5.64 6.44
CA MET A 158 -2.18 6.69 6.18
C MET A 158 -3.05 6.40 4.95
N ILE A 159 -2.44 5.87 3.88
CA ILE A 159 -3.17 5.45 2.68
C ILE A 159 -4.18 4.34 3.03
N TYR A 160 -3.75 3.40 3.86
CA TYR A 160 -4.62 2.32 4.32
C TYR A 160 -5.76 2.82 5.21
N GLN A 161 -5.49 3.74 6.14
CA GLN A 161 -6.52 4.34 6.98
C GLN A 161 -7.57 5.05 6.12
N ARG A 162 -7.13 5.87 5.14
CA ARG A 162 -8.04 6.53 4.19
C ARG A 162 -8.90 5.54 3.41
N MET A 163 -8.33 4.40 3.01
CA MET A 163 -9.09 3.34 2.34
C MET A 163 -10.18 2.76 3.26
N ILE A 164 -9.86 2.51 4.52
CA ILE A 164 -10.82 2.01 5.51
C ILE A 164 -11.91 3.04 5.78
N ASP A 165 -11.55 4.31 5.99
CA ASP A 165 -12.52 5.38 6.25
C ASP A 165 -13.48 5.56 5.06
N ASN A 166 -12.96 5.52 3.83
CA ASN A 166 -13.79 5.54 2.62
C ASN A 166 -14.72 4.33 2.52
N ALA A 167 -14.23 3.13 2.84
CA ALA A 167 -15.01 1.90 2.74
C ALA A 167 -16.10 1.79 3.83
N LEU A 168 -15.85 2.38 5.00
CA LEU A 168 -16.77 2.38 6.13
C LEU A 168 -17.64 3.64 6.19
N TRP A 169 -17.43 4.60 5.28
CA TRP A 169 -18.21 5.82 5.20
C TRP A 169 -19.70 5.52 5.07
N GLY A 170 -20.50 6.10 5.97
CA GLY A 170 -21.95 5.87 6.04
C GLY A 170 -22.37 4.65 6.85
N TYR A 171 -21.51 3.63 7.01
CA TYR A 171 -21.79 2.42 7.80
C TYR A 171 -21.39 2.56 9.27
N VAL A 172 -20.22 3.15 9.53
CA VAL A 172 -19.73 3.38 10.90
C VAL A 172 -20.05 4.81 11.29
N GLN A 173 -21.02 4.97 12.19
CA GLN A 173 -21.44 6.27 12.70
C GLN A 173 -21.39 6.26 14.23
N PRO A 174 -20.35 6.83 14.85
CA PRO A 174 -20.14 6.73 16.30
C PRO A 174 -21.27 7.29 17.18
N LYS A 175 -22.19 8.10 16.62
CA LYS A 175 -23.28 8.74 17.38
C LYS A 175 -24.64 8.79 16.66
N GLY A 176 -24.85 7.98 15.62
CA GLY A 176 -26.17 7.87 14.95
C GLY A 176 -26.72 9.15 14.27
N GLY A 177 -25.95 10.23 14.20
CA GLY A 177 -26.39 11.54 13.68
C GLY A 177 -25.88 11.90 12.28
N TRP A 178 -25.04 11.06 11.67
CA TRP A 178 -24.37 11.37 10.41
C TRP A 178 -25.08 10.80 9.18
N GLY A 179 -26.09 9.94 9.34
CA GLY A 179 -26.78 9.27 8.22
C GLY A 179 -27.40 10.25 7.24
N ALA A 180 -28.10 11.26 7.78
CA ALA A 180 -28.66 12.34 6.97
C ALA A 180 -27.58 13.17 6.24
N PHE A 181 -26.38 13.32 6.82
CA PHE A 181 -25.28 14.03 6.18
C PHE A 181 -24.56 13.17 5.14
N ALA A 182 -24.38 11.87 5.41
CA ALA A 182 -23.80 10.91 4.47
C ALA A 182 -24.67 10.81 3.20
N GLU A 183 -25.99 10.72 3.35
CA GLU A 183 -26.94 10.72 2.22
C GLU A 183 -26.88 12.04 1.42
N ARG A 184 -26.89 13.20 2.11
CA ARG A 184 -26.76 14.51 1.46
C ARG A 184 -25.45 14.67 0.70
N MET A 185 -24.34 14.16 1.25
CA MET A 185 -23.03 14.22 0.58
C MET A 185 -22.99 13.32 -0.65
N ALA A 186 -23.61 12.14 -0.61
CA ALA A 186 -23.72 11.25 -1.77
C ALA A 186 -24.54 11.89 -2.91
N ILE A 187 -25.65 12.55 -2.56
CA ILE A 187 -26.46 13.31 -3.54
C ILE A 187 -25.62 14.43 -4.16
N ALA A 188 -24.91 15.22 -3.35
CA ALA A 188 -24.05 16.31 -3.83
C ALA A 188 -22.88 15.81 -4.72
N GLU A 189 -22.36 14.61 -4.48
CA GLU A 189 -21.35 13.99 -5.34
C GLU A 189 -21.94 13.54 -6.68
N ALA A 190 -23.15 12.95 -6.67
CA ALA A 190 -23.86 12.55 -7.89
C ALA A 190 -24.30 13.74 -8.75
N GLU A 191 -24.53 14.91 -8.14
CA GLU A 191 -24.85 16.17 -8.83
C GLU A 191 -23.63 16.86 -9.45
N LYS A 192 -22.40 16.36 -9.22
CA LYS A 192 -21.22 16.93 -9.88
C LYS A 192 -21.29 16.65 -11.40
N PRO A 193 -21.22 17.69 -12.24
CA PRO A 193 -21.07 17.47 -13.68
C PRO A 193 -19.76 16.74 -13.94
N GLU A 194 -19.78 15.77 -14.86
CA GLU A 194 -18.59 15.05 -15.30
C GLU A 194 -17.45 16.05 -15.58
N PRO A 195 -16.21 15.76 -15.14
CA PRO A 195 -15.09 16.61 -15.49
C PRO A 195 -14.98 16.64 -17.02
N ARG A 196 -15.23 17.83 -17.61
CA ARG A 196 -15.00 18.08 -19.04
C ARG A 196 -13.61 17.57 -19.37
N GLN A 197 -13.54 16.64 -20.31
CA GLN A 197 -12.30 16.16 -20.91
C GLN A 197 -11.44 17.38 -21.31
N LEU A 198 -10.42 17.70 -20.51
CA LEU A 198 -9.36 18.64 -20.88
C LEU A 198 -8.32 17.95 -21.77
N ASP A 199 -8.78 17.14 -22.73
CA ASP A 199 -7.93 16.30 -23.59
C ASP A 199 -8.14 16.56 -25.09
N GLU A 200 -8.55 17.79 -25.47
CA GLU A 200 -8.65 18.19 -26.88
C GLU A 200 -7.96 19.52 -27.26
N VAL A 201 -7.05 20.06 -26.45
CA VAL A 201 -6.22 21.23 -26.84
C VAL A 201 -4.77 20.86 -27.21
N CYS A 202 -4.35 19.61 -27.03
CA CYS A 202 -2.95 19.21 -27.29
C CYS A 202 -2.76 17.99 -28.20
N ARG A 203 -3.59 17.83 -29.24
CA ARG A 203 -3.34 16.86 -30.33
C ARG A 203 -3.52 17.44 -31.75
N ARG A 204 -2.56 18.32 -32.13
CA ARG A 204 -1.81 18.40 -33.43
C ARG A 204 -2.61 18.72 -34.73
N PRO A 205 -2.01 19.03 -35.92
CA PRO A 205 -0.58 19.08 -36.33
C PRO A 205 -0.11 20.29 -37.21
N ARG A 206 1.22 20.37 -37.34
CA ARG A 206 2.11 21.17 -38.24
C ARG A 206 2.55 22.54 -37.76
#